data_AF-A0A932F0E0-F1
#
_entry.id   AF-A0A932F0E0-F1
#
_cell.length_a   1.000
_cell.length_b   1.000
_cell.length_c   1.000
_cell.angle_alpha   90.00
_cell.angle_beta   90.00
_cell.angle_gamma   90.00
#
_symmetry.space_group_name_H-M   'P 1'
#
loop_
_entity.id
_entity.type
_entity.pdbx_description
1 polymer ?
#
loop_
_entity_poly.entity_id
_entity_poly.type
_entity_poly.pdbx_seq_one_letter_code
_entity_poly.pdbx_strand_id
1 'polypeptide(L)'
;MQVAVGPVPSSSVRAYVEYADQVLGDPAGPAADVPAEVLSAFRGYLDEWRALAASGSDVTWKAEMPLEMAEYLVHAFYRLAQRLEQRAATIGRQSSPEIDAWYRCLVNGLLQGLATEGPSGAEFADHLRTFWPGYSTD
;
A
#
# COMPACT_ATOMS: atom_id res chain seq x y z
N MET A 1 -6.15 10.92 -10.74
CA MET A 1 -5.05 10.68 -9.79
C MET A 1 -3.95 9.85 -10.40
N GLN A 2 -2.72 10.37 -10.32
CA GLN A 2 -1.51 9.61 -10.67
C GLN A 2 -0.79 9.15 -9.40
N VAL A 3 -0.34 7.90 -9.41
CA VAL A 3 0.50 7.31 -8.37
C VAL A 3 1.81 6.89 -9.03
N ALA A 4 2.94 7.25 -8.41
CA ALA A 4 4.26 6.81 -8.82
C ALA A 4 5.01 6.22 -7.62
N VAL A 5 5.60 5.05 -7.81
CA VAL A 5 6.30 4.28 -6.76
C VAL A 5 7.64 3.82 -7.31
N GLY A 6 8.69 3.99 -6.51
CA GLY A 6 10.06 3.59 -6.85
C GLY A 6 10.90 4.74 -7.43
N PRO A 7 12.11 4.44 -7.92
CA PRO A 7 12.68 3.09 -8.06
C PRO A 7 13.02 2.44 -6.71
N VAL A 8 12.78 1.12 -6.58
CA VAL A 8 13.28 0.30 -5.45
C VAL A 8 13.80 -1.06 -5.95
N PRO A 9 14.63 -1.78 -5.17
CA PRO A 9 15.04 -3.13 -5.52
C PRO A 9 13.87 -4.09 -5.70
N SER A 10 13.94 -4.96 -6.71
CA SER A 10 12.91 -5.97 -6.98
C SER A 10 12.73 -6.96 -5.82
N SER A 11 13.77 -7.20 -5.00
CA SER A 11 13.66 -8.02 -3.79
C SER A 11 12.67 -7.44 -2.79
N SER A 12 12.66 -6.10 -2.63
CA SER A 12 11.73 -5.40 -1.74
C SER A 12 10.28 -5.55 -2.21
N VAL A 13 10.03 -5.44 -3.52
CA VAL A 13 8.71 -5.66 -4.10
C VAL A 13 8.25 -7.10 -3.90
N ARG A 14 9.13 -8.10 -4.11
CA ARG A 14 8.80 -9.52 -3.90
C ARG A 14 8.46 -9.81 -2.45
N ALA A 15 9.30 -9.34 -1.51
CA ALA A 15 9.06 -9.52 -0.08
C ALA A 15 7.71 -8.91 0.35
N TYR A 16 7.39 -7.73 -0.18
CA TYR A 16 6.10 -7.10 0.07
C TYR A 16 4.93 -7.91 -0.51
N VAL A 17 5.03 -8.38 -1.76
CA VAL A 17 3.99 -9.19 -2.42
C VAL A 17 3.73 -10.47 -1.63
N GLU A 18 4.79 -11.19 -1.25
CA GLU A 18 4.66 -12.42 -0.46
C GLU A 18 3.99 -12.17 0.90
N TYR A 19 4.36 -11.08 1.59
CA TYR A 19 3.73 -10.69 2.84
C TYR A 19 2.25 -10.32 2.63
N ALA A 20 1.94 -9.53 1.61
CA ALA A 20 0.58 -9.11 1.31
C ALA A 20 -0.31 -10.30 0.94
N ASP A 21 0.19 -11.27 0.17
CA ASP A 21 -0.52 -12.51 -0.15
C ASP A 21 -0.89 -13.28 1.12
N GLN A 22 0.02 -13.39 2.09
CA GLN A 22 -0.26 -14.04 3.38
C GLN A 22 -1.36 -13.30 4.15
N VAL A 23 -1.30 -11.97 4.19
CA VAL A 23 -2.32 -11.14 4.88
C VAL A 23 -3.69 -11.28 4.23
N LEU A 24 -3.76 -11.26 2.90
CA LEU A 24 -5.02 -11.37 2.14
C LEU A 24 -5.53 -12.82 2.02
N GLY A 25 -4.67 -13.79 2.32
CA GLY A 25 -4.97 -15.23 2.28
C GLY A 25 -5.48 -15.81 3.60
N ASP A 26 -5.32 -15.12 4.74
CA ASP A 26 -5.81 -15.56 6.04
C ASP A 26 -7.34 -15.28 6.17
N PRO A 27 -8.21 -16.31 6.14
CA PRO A 27 -9.66 -16.12 6.19
C PRO A 27 -10.16 -15.63 7.57
N ALA A 28 -9.37 -15.81 8.63
CA ALA A 28 -9.62 -15.24 9.95
C ALA A 28 -8.72 -14.01 10.22
N GLY A 29 -8.10 -13.50 9.15
CA GLY A 29 -7.06 -12.50 9.22
C GLY A 29 -7.57 -11.07 9.22
N PRO A 30 -6.64 -10.10 9.18
CA PRO A 30 -6.95 -8.67 9.15
C PRO A 30 -7.83 -8.26 7.95
N ALA A 31 -7.81 -9.07 6.89
CA ALA A 31 -8.55 -8.87 5.66
C ALA A 31 -9.96 -9.50 5.65
N ALA A 32 -10.40 -10.17 6.74
CA ALA A 32 -11.65 -10.92 6.76
C ALA A 32 -12.91 -10.10 6.40
N ASP A 33 -12.97 -8.84 6.84
CA ASP A 33 -14.10 -7.93 6.54
C ASP A 33 -13.86 -7.00 5.33
N VAL A 34 -12.81 -7.23 4.55
CA VAL A 34 -12.54 -6.40 3.37
C VAL A 34 -13.49 -6.83 2.24
N PRO A 35 -14.20 -5.89 1.58
CA PRO A 35 -15.10 -6.23 0.47
C PRO A 35 -14.39 -7.02 -0.63
N ALA A 36 -15.11 -7.95 -1.27
CA ALA A 36 -14.54 -8.86 -2.25
C ALA A 36 -13.95 -8.14 -3.47
N GLU A 37 -14.59 -7.04 -3.89
CA GLU A 37 -14.13 -6.17 -4.97
C GLU A 37 -12.79 -5.49 -4.63
N VAL A 38 -12.59 -5.08 -3.38
CA VAL A 38 -11.33 -4.50 -2.91
C VAL A 38 -10.24 -5.56 -2.85
N LEU A 39 -10.56 -6.76 -2.33
CA LEU A 39 -9.63 -7.89 -2.32
C LEU A 39 -9.20 -8.26 -3.74
N SER A 40 -10.14 -8.27 -4.69
CA SER A 40 -9.84 -8.51 -6.10
C SER A 40 -8.93 -7.43 -6.67
N ALA A 41 -9.17 -6.16 -6.36
CA ALA A 41 -8.32 -5.06 -6.81
C ALA A 41 -6.90 -5.18 -6.24
N PHE A 42 -6.76 -5.45 -4.93
CA PHE A 42 -5.46 -5.66 -4.31
C PHE A 42 -4.70 -6.82 -4.92
N ARG A 43 -5.36 -7.97 -5.14
CA ARG A 43 -4.74 -9.11 -5.83
C ARG A 43 -4.27 -8.77 -7.23
N GLY A 44 -5.05 -7.97 -7.97
CA GLY A 44 -4.64 -7.47 -9.29
C GLY A 44 -3.34 -6.67 -9.24
N TYR A 45 -3.20 -5.76 -8.27
CA TYR A 45 -1.95 -5.01 -8.08
C TYR A 45 -0.79 -5.90 -7.63
N LEU A 46 -1.03 -6.89 -6.75
CA LEU A 46 0.02 -7.84 -6.34
C LEU A 46 0.52 -8.67 -7.52
N ASP A 47 -0.38 -9.12 -8.41
CA ASP A 47 -0.01 -9.85 -9.62
C ASP A 47 0.81 -8.97 -10.59
N GLU A 48 0.41 -7.71 -10.77
CA GLU A 48 1.16 -6.74 -11.57
C GLU A 48 2.56 -6.51 -11.01
N TRP A 49 2.68 -6.24 -9.71
CA TRP A 49 3.97 -5.99 -9.06
C TRP A 49 4.87 -7.23 -9.07
N ARG A 50 4.29 -8.43 -8.95
CA ARG A 50 5.02 -9.70 -9.10
C ARG A 50 5.63 -9.82 -10.49
N ALA A 51 4.87 -9.47 -11.54
CA ALA A 51 5.36 -9.49 -12.91
C ALA A 51 6.49 -8.46 -13.13
N LEU A 52 6.33 -7.24 -12.61
CA LEU A 52 7.36 -6.20 -12.68
C LEU A 52 8.66 -6.63 -12.00
N ALA A 53 8.56 -7.17 -10.78
CA ALA A 53 9.72 -7.59 -10.01
C ALA A 53 10.43 -8.83 -10.60
N ALA A 54 9.82 -9.55 -11.54
CA ALA A 54 10.47 -10.63 -12.27
C ALA A 54 11.37 -10.13 -13.41
N SER A 55 11.18 -8.89 -13.86
CA SER A 55 11.76 -8.39 -15.12
C SER A 55 13.11 -7.64 -14.99
N GLY A 56 13.54 -7.29 -13.78
CA GLY A 56 14.70 -6.42 -13.57
C GLY A 56 15.32 -6.48 -12.16
N SER A 57 16.34 -5.63 -11.93
CA SER A 57 16.95 -5.43 -10.61
C SER A 57 16.16 -4.42 -9.77
N ASP A 58 15.61 -3.38 -10.40
CA ASP A 58 14.81 -2.33 -9.75
C ASP A 58 13.43 -2.21 -10.40
N VAL A 59 12.44 -1.82 -9.61
CA VAL A 59 11.04 -1.64 -10.03
C VAL A 59 10.64 -0.19 -9.86
N THR A 60 10.07 0.36 -10.92
CA THR A 60 9.24 1.57 -10.88
C THR A 60 7.83 1.17 -11.29
N TRP A 61 6.82 1.62 -10.55
CA TRP A 61 5.42 1.41 -10.89
C TRP A 61 4.69 2.74 -10.97
N LYS A 62 3.76 2.83 -11.91
CA LYS A 62 2.90 4.00 -12.08
C LYS A 62 1.49 3.54 -12.38
N ALA A 63 0.51 4.20 -11.78
CA ALA A 63 -0.89 3.99 -12.09
C ALA A 63 -1.62 5.32 -12.23
N GLU A 64 -2.62 5.32 -13.10
CA GLU A 64 -3.59 6.39 -13.22
C GLU A 64 -4.96 5.82 -12.90
N MET A 65 -5.68 6.48 -11.99
CA MET A 65 -7.01 6.04 -11.58
C MET A 65 -7.90 7.23 -11.21
N PRO A 66 -9.24 7.08 -11.27
CA PRO A 66 -10.17 8.08 -10.76
C PRO A 66 -9.95 8.34 -9.26
N LEU A 67 -10.10 9.60 -8.84
CA LEU A 67 -9.90 10.00 -7.43
C LEU A 67 -10.77 9.19 -6.47
N GLU A 68 -12.07 9.03 -6.78
CA GLU A 68 -13.01 8.28 -5.94
C GLU A 68 -12.56 6.82 -5.72
N MET A 69 -12.03 6.18 -6.78
CA MET A 69 -11.49 4.82 -6.69
C MET A 69 -10.23 4.78 -5.83
N ALA A 70 -9.35 5.77 -5.99
CA ALA A 70 -8.14 5.88 -5.17
C ALA A 70 -8.49 6.06 -3.69
N GLU A 71 -9.40 6.98 -3.36
CA GLU A 71 -9.84 7.22 -1.99
C GLU A 71 -10.45 5.96 -1.37
N TYR A 72 -11.29 5.25 -2.12
CA TYR A 72 -11.89 3.99 -1.69
C TYR A 72 -10.84 2.91 -1.38
N LEU A 73 -9.90 2.68 -2.29
CA LEU A 73 -8.85 1.68 -2.11
C LEU A 73 -7.86 2.06 -1.00
N VAL A 74 -7.49 3.34 -0.90
CA VAL A 74 -6.60 3.86 0.15
C VAL A 74 -7.25 3.76 1.52
N HIS A 75 -8.56 4.04 1.63
CA HIS A 75 -9.29 3.83 2.89
C HIS A 75 -9.29 2.36 3.32
N ALA A 76 -9.50 1.43 2.39
CA ALA A 76 -9.44 0.01 2.71
C ALA A 76 -8.03 -0.43 3.11
N PHE A 77 -7.02 0.07 2.39
CA PHE A 77 -5.61 -0.17 2.71
C PHE A 77 -5.23 0.36 4.10
N TYR A 78 -5.65 1.57 4.44
CA TYR A 78 -5.47 2.19 5.74
C TYR A 78 -6.09 1.34 6.86
N ARG A 79 -7.35 0.91 6.70
CA ARG A 79 -8.02 0.05 7.69
C ARG A 79 -7.29 -1.28 7.88
N LEU A 80 -6.78 -1.87 6.80
CA LEU A 80 -6.01 -3.10 6.86
C LEU A 80 -4.68 -2.88 7.61
N ALA A 81 -3.97 -1.78 7.33
CA ALA A 81 -2.75 -1.41 8.05
C ALA A 81 -2.99 -1.20 9.55
N GLN A 82 -4.07 -0.52 9.93
CA GLN A 82 -4.44 -0.34 11.35
C GLN A 82 -4.68 -1.69 12.06
N ARG A 83 -5.42 -2.60 11.43
CA ARG A 83 -5.66 -3.95 11.99
C ARG A 83 -4.37 -4.75 12.15
N LEU A 84 -3.47 -4.64 11.17
CA LEU A 84 -2.15 -5.27 11.23
C LEU A 84 -1.32 -4.70 12.39
N GLU A 85 -1.31 -3.39 12.60
CA GLU A 85 -0.61 -2.76 13.72
C GLU A 85 -1.18 -3.16 15.08
N GLN A 86 -2.51 -3.20 15.21
CA GLN A 86 -3.17 -3.67 16.44
C GLN A 86 -2.82 -5.13 16.75
N ARG A 87 -2.82 -5.99 15.72
CA ARG A 87 -2.40 -7.39 15.87
C ARG A 87 -0.93 -7.45 16.26
N ALA A 88 -0.06 -6.72 15.58
CA ALA A 88 1.37 -6.70 15.86
C ALA A 88 1.72 -6.12 17.24
N ALA A 89 0.94 -5.19 17.79
CA ALA A 89 1.07 -4.75 19.18
C ALA A 89 0.77 -5.89 20.18
N THR A 90 -0.04 -6.87 19.77
CA THR A 90 -0.44 -8.02 20.59
C THR A 90 0.53 -9.21 20.48
N ILE A 91 1.06 -9.48 19.28
CA ILE A 91 1.91 -10.65 18.99
C ILE A 91 3.39 -10.31 18.65
N GLY A 92 3.73 -9.02 18.56
CA GLY A 92 5.01 -8.52 18.07
C GLY A 92 5.03 -8.37 16.54
N ARG A 93 5.52 -7.23 16.02
CA ARG A 93 5.82 -7.06 14.58
C ARG A 93 7.24 -7.52 14.32
N GLN A 94 7.45 -8.39 13.33
CA GLN A 94 8.74 -8.47 12.66
C GLN A 94 8.69 -7.49 11.48
N SER A 95 9.30 -6.30 11.65
CA SER A 95 9.56 -5.40 10.51
C SER A 95 10.66 -6.03 9.67
N SER A 96 10.40 -6.20 8.37
CA SER A 96 11.44 -6.59 7.42
C SER A 96 11.84 -5.34 6.63
N PRO A 97 13.11 -4.91 6.67
CA PRO A 97 13.59 -3.76 5.89
C PRO A 97 13.29 -3.90 4.39
N GLU A 98 13.23 -5.14 3.89
CA GLU A 98 12.89 -5.42 2.49
C GLU A 98 11.42 -5.08 2.19
N ILE A 99 10.48 -5.41 3.08
CA ILE A 99 9.06 -5.06 2.93
C ILE A 99 8.87 -3.54 3.06
N ASP A 100 9.58 -2.94 4.02
CA ASP A 100 9.40 -1.53 4.40
C ASP A 100 9.77 -0.56 3.26
N ALA A 101 10.73 -0.91 2.40
CA ALA A 101 11.14 -0.06 1.30
C ALA A 101 10.02 0.14 0.26
N TRP A 102 9.39 -0.94 -0.22
CA TRP A 102 8.26 -0.83 -1.16
C TRP A 102 7.04 -0.20 -0.48
N TYR A 103 6.71 -0.64 0.73
CA TYR A 103 5.60 -0.09 1.49
C TYR A 103 5.71 1.43 1.67
N ARG A 104 6.91 1.94 1.99
CA ARG A 104 7.18 3.37 2.12
C ARG A 104 6.95 4.12 0.82
N CYS A 105 7.52 3.64 -0.28
CA CYS A 105 7.34 4.30 -1.57
C CYS A 105 5.87 4.27 -2.02
N LEU A 106 5.15 3.18 -1.73
CA LEU A 106 3.73 3.06 -2.04
C LEU A 106 2.89 4.06 -1.26
N VAL A 107 3.06 4.14 0.07
CA VAL A 107 2.36 5.12 0.92
C VAL A 107 2.67 6.53 0.45
N ASN A 108 3.93 6.87 0.19
CA ASN A 108 4.32 8.20 -0.29
C ASN A 108 3.68 8.53 -1.64
N GLY A 109 3.70 7.60 -2.60
CA GLY A 109 3.10 7.79 -3.91
C GLY A 109 1.59 8.01 -3.85
N LEU A 110 0.89 7.29 -2.96
CA LEU A 110 -0.54 7.46 -2.70
C LEU A 110 -0.84 8.83 -2.06
N LEU A 111 -0.10 9.23 -1.04
CA LEU A 111 -0.30 10.52 -0.37
C LEU A 111 -0.02 11.71 -1.31
N GLN A 112 1.02 11.61 -2.13
CA GLN A 112 1.36 12.63 -3.12
C GLN A 112 0.29 12.72 -4.20
N GLY A 113 -0.16 11.59 -4.76
CA GLY A 113 -1.22 11.59 -5.76
C GLY A 113 -2.51 12.21 -5.23
N LEU A 114 -2.92 11.87 -4.00
CA LEU A 114 -4.14 12.41 -3.39
C LEU A 114 -4.02 13.93 -3.17
N ALA A 115 -2.87 14.40 -2.70
CA ALA A 115 -2.63 15.82 -2.44
C ALA A 115 -2.68 16.68 -3.72
N THR A 116 -2.43 16.11 -4.90
CA THR A 116 -2.44 16.84 -6.18
C THR A 116 -3.82 16.97 -6.84
N GLU A 117 -4.84 16.23 -6.37
CA GLU A 117 -6.14 16.13 -7.05
C GLU A 117 -7.16 17.17 -6.57
N GLY A 118 -6.78 18.05 -5.63
CA GLY A 118 -7.60 19.16 -5.14
C GLY A 118 -7.79 19.16 -3.62
N PRO A 119 -8.60 20.09 -3.07
CA PRO A 119 -8.72 20.30 -1.62
C PRO A 119 -9.17 19.06 -0.84
N SER A 120 -10.16 18.32 -1.35
CA SER A 120 -10.67 17.09 -0.70
C SER A 120 -9.60 16.00 -0.60
N GLY A 121 -8.85 15.75 -1.68
CA GLY A 121 -7.76 14.79 -1.69
C GLY A 121 -6.60 15.21 -0.78
N ALA A 122 -6.32 16.51 -0.69
CA ALA A 122 -5.31 17.05 0.21
C ALA A 122 -5.69 16.88 1.69
N GLU A 123 -6.93 17.18 2.08
CA GLU A 123 -7.43 16.96 3.45
C GLU A 123 -7.37 15.48 3.84
N PHE A 124 -7.73 14.59 2.91
CA PHE A 124 -7.64 13.17 3.15
C PHE A 124 -6.18 12.70 3.29
N ALA A 125 -5.28 13.17 2.41
CA ALA A 125 -3.84 12.90 2.54
C ALA A 125 -3.27 13.39 3.88
N ASP A 126 -3.69 14.55 4.37
CA ASP A 126 -3.27 15.08 5.67
C ASP A 126 -3.76 14.21 6.82
N HIS A 127 -5.02 13.75 6.77
CA HIS A 127 -5.53 12.79 7.75
C HIS A 127 -4.67 11.52 7.79
N LEU A 128 -4.32 10.97 6.62
CA LEU A 128 -3.50 9.76 6.53
C LEU A 128 -2.06 9.97 7.01
N ARG A 129 -1.48 11.16 6.83
CA ARG A 129 -0.15 11.52 7.36
C ARG A 129 -0.10 11.45 8.89
N THR A 130 -1.21 11.72 9.59
CA THR A 130 -1.25 11.59 11.06
C THR A 130 -1.04 10.14 11.52
N PHE A 131 -1.47 9.17 10.73
CA PHE A 131 -1.24 7.74 10.99
C PHE A 131 0.14 7.27 10.51
N TRP A 132 0.65 7.87 9.44
CA TRP A 132 1.98 7.59 8.87
C TRP A 132 2.94 8.78 9.08
N PRO A 133 3.32 9.12 10.32
CA PRO A 133 4.06 10.36 10.62
C PRO A 133 5.48 10.42 10.04
N GLY A 134 6.03 9.29 9.57
CA GLY A 134 7.36 9.21 8.95
C GLY A 134 7.36 9.20 7.42
N TYR A 135 6.20 9.43 6.79
CA TYR A 135 5.98 9.31 5.34
C TYR A 135 5.63 10.66 4.69
N SER A 136 5.68 11.76 5.44
CA SER A 136 5.70 13.12 4.89
C SER A 136 7.11 13.48 4.48
N THR A 137 7.34 13.70 3.19
CA THR A 137 8.49 14.47 2.73
C THR A 137 8.28 15.93 3.12
N ASP A 138 9.09 16.42 4.07
CA ASP A 138 9.68 17.77 3.92
C ASP A 138 10.69 17.72 2.75
#